data_AF-A0A928IKW4-F1
#
_entry.id   AF-A0A928IKW4-F1
#
_cell.length_a   1.000
_cell.length_b   1.000
_cell.length_c   1.000
_cell.angle_alpha   90.00
_cell.angle_beta   90.00
_cell.angle_gamma   90.00
#
_symmetry.space_group_name_H-M   'P 1'
#
loop_
_entity.id
_entity.type
_entity.pdbx_description
1 polymer ?
#
loop_
_entity_poly.entity_id
_entity_poly.type
_entity_poly.pdbx_seq_one_letter_code
_entity_poly.pdbx_strand_id
1 'polypeptide(L)'
;MKKERKNRHCNQVSYDEYPFEDTRYYGLWVSGRRESLQVKIDPKRFQKANGIDFTPEQLLVINKRKSQYFHPAKRSRQDYCCHAFVDELSAIKSDWENNFKKHIELTTKSIQKPRKLYAGDYFNLQAGISGVNSASRWAEIQNYRNEYEYQEKIYELVHGIYSQFIQQMASKIEAVTVRILTDKGMIEDRFDRNILYGGINNDTPVRRLLHFSSHDKLYCIWNFVKHNSISTYKTLKERFPDVVINQDFKQGDNALYYVNFSEELILELIDGLTEFFKEYCQLMFGEDYAQAQWNYCDYFLDIVRDNIEMITNPLGLSWWDELD
;
A
#
# COMPACT_ATOMS: atom_id res chain seq x y z
N MET A 1 43.40 -0.05 -46.88
CA MET A 1 43.56 0.55 -45.54
C MET A 1 42.65 -0.16 -44.54
N LYS A 2 43.19 -1.12 -43.78
CA LYS A 2 42.44 -1.82 -42.72
C LYS A 2 42.43 -0.92 -41.48
N LYS A 3 41.25 -0.46 -41.05
CA LYS A 3 41.07 0.21 -39.76
C LYS A 3 41.37 -0.81 -38.65
N GLU A 4 42.46 -0.61 -37.94
CA GLU A 4 42.74 -1.33 -36.70
C GLU A 4 41.59 -1.09 -35.71
N ARG A 5 40.77 -2.12 -35.51
CA ARG A 5 39.89 -2.20 -34.36
C ARG A 5 40.78 -2.41 -33.14
N LYS A 6 41.08 -1.35 -32.40
CA LYS A 6 41.65 -1.47 -31.05
C LYS A 6 40.67 -2.27 -30.20
N ASN A 7 40.96 -3.56 -30.03
CA ASN A 7 40.39 -4.39 -28.97
C ASN A 7 40.69 -3.70 -27.64
N ARG A 8 39.75 -2.92 -27.12
CA ARG A 8 39.75 -2.52 -25.71
C ARG A 8 39.34 -3.74 -24.88
N HIS A 9 40.25 -4.71 -24.76
CA HIS A 9 40.26 -5.52 -23.55
C HIS A 9 40.69 -4.58 -22.44
N CYS A 10 39.74 -4.23 -21.56
CA CYS A 10 40.04 -3.49 -20.34
C CYS A 10 40.85 -4.43 -19.46
N ASN A 11 42.16 -4.45 -19.67
CA ASN A 11 43.10 -5.12 -18.78
C ASN A 11 42.98 -4.47 -17.39
N GLN A 12 43.36 -5.26 -16.39
CA GLN A 12 43.24 -5.07 -14.94
C GLN A 12 43.99 -3.87 -14.35
N VAL A 13 44.21 -2.81 -15.15
CA VAL A 13 45.09 -1.68 -14.88
C VAL A 13 44.27 -0.40 -14.92
N SER A 14 43.94 0.08 -13.71
CA SER A 14 44.10 1.47 -13.27
C SER A 14 42.97 1.84 -12.30
N TYR A 15 43.16 1.43 -11.04
CA TYR A 15 42.29 1.85 -9.93
C TYR A 15 42.43 3.35 -9.64
N ASP A 16 43.54 3.97 -10.08
CA ASP A 16 43.97 5.32 -9.71
C ASP A 16 43.82 6.38 -10.83
N GLU A 17 43.26 6.04 -11.99
CA GLU A 17 43.14 6.96 -13.14
C GLU A 17 41.95 7.93 -13.06
N TYR A 18 40.98 7.69 -12.16
CA TYR A 18 39.75 8.49 -12.09
C TYR A 18 39.74 9.33 -10.81
N PRO A 19 39.43 10.63 -10.88
CA PRO A 19 39.29 11.46 -9.70
C PRO A 19 38.09 11.00 -8.85
N PHE A 20 38.11 11.28 -7.56
CA PHE A 20 37.05 10.89 -6.61
C PHE A 20 35.70 11.50 -6.96
N GLU A 21 35.65 12.60 -7.72
CA GLU A 21 34.41 13.23 -8.20
C GLU A 21 33.77 12.46 -9.38
N ASP A 22 34.49 11.50 -9.96
CA ASP A 22 34.02 10.75 -11.13
C ASP A 22 33.36 9.43 -10.71
N THR A 23 32.13 9.20 -11.18
CA THR A 23 31.39 7.94 -10.98
C THR A 23 32.19 6.67 -11.36
N ARG A 24 33.12 6.78 -12.30
CA ARG A 24 33.99 5.68 -12.74
C ARG A 24 34.97 5.25 -11.65
N TYR A 25 35.35 6.15 -10.74
CA TYR A 25 36.16 5.82 -9.57
C TYR A 25 35.48 4.75 -8.70
N TYR A 26 34.15 4.84 -8.57
CA TYR A 26 33.32 3.92 -7.82
C TYR A 26 32.88 2.69 -8.62
N GLY A 27 33.41 2.49 -9.83
CA GLY A 27 33.04 1.35 -10.67
C GLY A 27 31.66 1.47 -11.31
N LEU A 28 31.18 2.70 -11.52
CA LEU A 28 29.93 2.98 -12.19
C LEU A 28 30.21 3.74 -13.50
N TRP A 29 29.79 3.17 -14.63
CA TRP A 29 29.92 3.79 -15.95
C TRP A 29 28.55 4.21 -16.44
N VAL A 30 28.38 5.52 -16.58
CA VAL A 30 27.17 6.13 -17.13
C VAL A 30 27.34 6.37 -18.61
N SER A 31 26.33 5.99 -19.39
CA SER A 31 26.27 6.27 -20.83
C SER A 31 24.85 6.67 -21.24
N GLY A 32 24.74 7.51 -22.28
CA GLY A 32 23.45 8.01 -22.77
C GLY A 32 23.05 9.38 -22.20
N ARG A 33 21.96 9.94 -22.74
CA ARG A 33 21.34 11.18 -22.24
C ARG A 33 20.29 10.81 -21.18
N ARG A 34 19.75 11.82 -20.48
CA ARG A 34 18.79 11.67 -19.38
C ARG A 34 17.70 10.64 -19.69
N GLU A 35 17.12 10.65 -20.90
CA GLU A 35 16.04 9.74 -21.32
C GLU A 35 16.50 8.31 -21.65
N SER A 36 17.76 8.11 -22.05
CA SER A 36 18.33 6.83 -22.49
C SER A 36 19.49 6.40 -21.58
N LEU A 37 19.40 6.71 -20.29
CA LEU A 37 20.48 6.50 -19.32
C LEU A 37 20.73 5.01 -19.15
N GLN A 38 21.95 4.59 -19.43
CA GLN A 38 22.42 3.22 -19.24
C GLN A 38 23.60 3.22 -18.27
N VAL A 39 23.44 2.46 -17.19
CA VAL A 39 24.47 2.28 -16.16
C VAL A 39 25.10 0.90 -16.30
N LYS A 40 26.42 0.84 -16.21
CA LYS A 40 27.19 -0.40 -16.14
C LYS A 40 27.99 -0.39 -14.85
N ILE A 41 27.97 -1.50 -14.13
CA ILE A 41 28.51 -1.57 -12.77
C ILE A 41 29.57 -2.65 -12.73
N ASP A 42 30.78 -2.34 -12.27
CA ASP A 42 31.76 -3.36 -11.88
C ASP A 42 31.50 -3.71 -10.41
N PRO A 43 30.91 -4.88 -10.10
CA PRO A 43 30.47 -5.17 -8.74
C PRO A 43 31.61 -5.19 -7.73
N LYS A 44 32.80 -5.67 -8.12
CA LYS A 44 33.95 -5.75 -7.20
C LYS A 44 34.45 -4.35 -6.83
N ARG A 45 34.55 -3.48 -7.83
CA ARG A 45 34.97 -2.09 -7.62
C ARG A 45 33.92 -1.32 -6.85
N PHE A 46 32.64 -1.52 -7.17
CA PHE A 46 31.52 -0.88 -6.48
C PHE A 46 31.50 -1.21 -4.99
N GLN A 47 31.65 -2.48 -4.62
CA GLN A 47 31.71 -2.88 -3.19
C GLN A 47 32.90 -2.24 -2.47
N LYS A 48 34.09 -2.32 -3.06
CA LYS A 48 35.31 -1.80 -2.45
C LYS A 48 35.30 -0.29 -2.27
N ALA A 49 34.83 0.46 -3.27
CA ALA A 49 34.89 1.92 -3.28
C ALA A 49 33.78 2.57 -2.44
N ASN A 50 32.59 1.97 -2.40
CA ASN A 50 31.46 2.52 -1.65
C ASN A 50 31.32 1.93 -0.22
N GLY A 51 32.13 0.91 0.13
CA GLY A 51 32.02 0.23 1.43
C GLY A 51 30.72 -0.54 1.63
N ILE A 52 30.08 -0.96 0.54
CA ILE A 52 28.79 -1.67 0.56
C ILE A 52 29.02 -3.14 0.24
N ASP A 53 28.53 -4.02 1.11
CA ASP A 53 28.50 -5.45 0.84
C ASP A 53 27.15 -5.85 0.25
N PHE A 54 27.18 -6.45 -0.95
CA PHE A 54 25.98 -7.04 -1.53
C PHE A 54 25.54 -8.26 -0.73
N THR A 55 24.23 -8.39 -0.52
CA THR A 55 23.66 -9.56 0.14
C THR A 55 23.87 -10.82 -0.72
N PRO A 56 23.83 -12.04 -0.14
CA PRO A 56 23.95 -13.28 -0.91
C PRO A 56 22.95 -13.37 -2.07
N GLU A 57 21.72 -12.90 -1.87
CA GLU A 57 20.66 -12.87 -2.88
C GLU A 57 20.99 -11.92 -4.04
N GLN A 58 21.51 -10.72 -3.71
CA GLN A 58 21.98 -9.76 -4.71
C GLN A 58 23.13 -10.34 -5.52
N LEU A 59 24.08 -11.00 -4.85
CA LEU A 59 25.21 -11.66 -5.52
C LEU A 59 24.75 -12.78 -6.47
N LEU A 60 23.72 -13.54 -6.12
CA LEU A 60 23.15 -14.56 -7.02
C LEU A 60 22.62 -13.93 -8.31
N VAL A 61 21.95 -12.79 -8.23
CA VAL A 61 21.45 -12.05 -9.40
C VAL A 61 22.60 -11.44 -10.20
N ILE A 62 23.52 -10.76 -9.51
CA ILE A 62 24.67 -10.08 -10.11
C ILE A 62 25.60 -11.08 -10.80
N ASN A 63 25.79 -12.28 -10.25
CA ASN A 63 26.68 -13.32 -10.80
C ASN A 63 26.08 -14.10 -11.98
N LYS A 64 24.77 -13.96 -12.27
CA LYS A 64 24.19 -14.47 -13.53
C LYS A 64 24.68 -13.71 -14.77
N ARG A 65 25.40 -12.58 -14.59
CA ARG A 65 25.98 -11.80 -15.68
C ARG A 65 26.96 -12.62 -16.53
N LYS A 66 26.92 -12.41 -17.84
CA LYS A 66 27.88 -13.01 -18.81
C LYS A 66 29.11 -12.12 -19.08
N SER A 67 29.09 -10.89 -18.57
CA SER A 67 30.13 -9.87 -18.74
C SER A 67 30.75 -9.48 -17.41
N GLN A 68 31.90 -8.78 -17.45
CA GLN A 68 32.49 -8.17 -16.25
C GLN A 68 31.48 -7.24 -15.54
N TYR A 69 30.74 -6.46 -16.33
CA TYR A 69 29.77 -5.49 -15.82
C TYR A 69 28.39 -6.12 -15.57
N PHE A 70 27.77 -5.68 -14.49
CA PHE A 70 26.35 -5.84 -14.22
C PHE A 70 25.56 -4.68 -14.84
N HIS A 71 24.38 -5.01 -15.37
CA HIS A 71 23.45 -4.07 -15.99
C HIS A 71 22.14 -4.14 -15.21
N PRO A 72 21.71 -3.05 -14.55
CA PRO A 72 20.42 -3.02 -13.88
C PRO A 72 19.28 -3.30 -14.85
N ALA A 73 18.23 -3.97 -14.37
CA ALA A 73 17.11 -4.39 -15.22
C ALA A 73 16.20 -3.23 -15.63
N LYS A 74 16.08 -2.19 -14.79
CA LYS A 74 15.26 -1.00 -15.02
C LYS A 74 16.08 0.27 -14.84
N ARG A 75 15.51 1.42 -15.23
CA ARG A 75 16.16 2.71 -15.04
C ARG A 75 15.84 3.28 -13.67
N SER A 76 14.55 3.39 -13.36
CA SER A 76 14.08 3.97 -12.11
C SER A 76 13.30 2.98 -11.27
N ARG A 77 13.14 3.29 -9.98
CA ARG A 77 12.28 2.55 -9.06
C ARG A 77 10.84 2.48 -9.58
N GLN A 78 10.34 3.57 -10.17
CA GLN A 78 8.97 3.67 -10.68
C GLN A 78 8.69 2.82 -11.92
N ASP A 79 9.73 2.30 -12.59
CA ASP A 79 9.55 1.44 -13.78
C ASP A 79 9.05 0.02 -13.40
N TYR A 80 9.16 -0.34 -12.13
CA TYR A 80 8.60 -1.56 -11.57
C TYR A 80 7.15 -1.34 -11.13
N CYS A 81 6.25 -2.19 -11.62
CA CYS A 81 4.85 -2.18 -11.26
C CYS A 81 4.61 -2.55 -9.80
N CYS A 82 5.45 -3.44 -9.23
CA CYS A 82 5.31 -3.85 -7.84
C CYS A 82 5.47 -2.67 -6.87
N HIS A 83 6.36 -1.72 -7.17
CA HIS A 83 6.52 -0.49 -6.37
C HIS A 83 5.28 0.39 -6.43
N ALA A 84 4.67 0.55 -7.61
CA ALA A 84 3.46 1.35 -7.75
C ALA A 84 2.29 0.81 -6.90
N PHE A 85 2.14 -0.52 -6.78
CA PHE A 85 1.15 -1.12 -5.88
C PHE A 85 1.50 -0.97 -4.40
N VAL A 86 2.75 -1.26 -4.04
CA VAL A 86 3.20 -1.22 -2.64
C VAL A 86 3.20 0.21 -2.09
N ASP A 87 3.56 1.19 -2.91
CA ASP A 87 3.51 2.61 -2.55
C ASP A 87 2.07 3.07 -2.31
N GLU A 88 1.12 2.66 -3.17
CA GLU A 88 -0.29 2.97 -2.98
C GLU A 88 -0.85 2.35 -1.70
N LEU A 89 -0.53 1.08 -1.42
CA LEU A 89 -0.95 0.41 -0.19
C LEU A 89 -0.32 1.03 1.06
N SER A 90 0.95 1.45 0.98
CA SER A 90 1.62 2.18 2.06
C SER A 90 0.96 3.54 2.31
N ALA A 91 0.56 4.24 1.24
CA ALA A 91 -0.19 5.49 1.34
C ALA A 91 -1.58 5.26 1.96
N ILE A 92 -2.30 4.20 1.58
CA ILE A 92 -3.58 3.80 2.18
C ILE A 92 -3.41 3.49 3.67
N LYS A 93 -2.35 2.77 4.06
CA LYS A 93 -2.04 2.47 5.46
C LYS A 93 -1.77 3.74 6.27
N SER A 94 -0.97 4.64 5.71
CA SER A 94 -0.68 5.94 6.33
C SER A 94 -1.95 6.79 6.48
N ASP A 95 -2.84 6.79 5.48
CA ASP A 95 -4.13 7.49 5.52
C ASP A 95 -5.05 6.94 6.61
N TRP A 96 -5.07 5.61 6.78
CA TRP A 96 -5.77 4.95 7.90
C TRP A 96 -5.27 5.44 9.26
N GLU A 97 -3.96 5.28 9.51
CA GLU A 97 -3.33 5.58 10.80
C GLU A 97 -3.38 7.08 11.14
N ASN A 98 -3.16 7.94 10.14
CA ASN A 98 -2.99 9.37 10.37
C ASN A 98 -4.28 10.17 10.27
N ASN A 99 -5.27 9.72 9.50
CA ASN A 99 -6.50 10.47 9.26
C ASN A 99 -7.73 9.75 9.82
N PHE A 100 -8.06 8.57 9.28
CA PHE A 100 -9.32 7.88 9.60
C PHE A 100 -9.40 7.47 11.07
N LYS A 101 -8.37 6.81 11.59
CA LYS A 101 -8.30 6.38 12.99
C LYS A 101 -8.43 7.56 13.95
N LYS A 102 -7.67 8.63 13.71
CA LYS A 102 -7.74 9.85 14.54
C LYS A 102 -9.11 10.51 14.45
N HIS A 103 -9.75 10.51 13.29
CA HIS A 103 -11.09 11.07 13.12
C HIS A 103 -12.14 10.28 13.90
N ILE A 104 -12.07 8.95 13.88
CA ILE A 104 -12.94 8.08 14.69
C ILE A 104 -12.79 8.42 16.18
N GLU A 105 -11.56 8.51 16.68
CA GLU A 105 -11.28 8.81 18.09
C GLU A 105 -11.79 10.19 18.51
N LEU A 106 -11.53 11.22 17.72
CA LEU A 106 -11.97 12.59 18.01
C LEU A 106 -13.49 12.71 17.97
N THR A 107 -14.11 12.12 16.96
CA THR A 107 -15.56 12.24 16.76
C THR A 107 -16.31 11.46 17.83
N THR A 108 -15.86 10.26 18.18
CA THR A 108 -16.46 9.48 19.28
C THR A 108 -16.38 10.22 20.62
N LYS A 109 -15.27 10.92 20.90
CA LYS A 109 -15.13 11.75 22.11
C LYS A 109 -16.03 12.98 22.10
N SER A 110 -16.37 13.52 20.93
CA SER A 110 -17.20 14.71 20.79
C SER A 110 -18.69 14.47 21.03
N ILE A 111 -19.15 13.23 20.85
CA ILE A 111 -20.56 12.87 21.05
C ILE A 111 -20.84 12.90 22.56
N GLN A 112 -21.68 13.84 22.98
CA GLN A 112 -22.04 13.98 24.39
C GLN A 112 -22.93 12.82 24.83
N LYS A 113 -22.52 12.16 25.91
CA LYS A 113 -23.35 11.17 26.57
C LYS A 113 -24.63 11.84 27.10
N PRO A 114 -25.83 11.27 26.85
CA PRO A 114 -27.07 11.87 27.32
C PRO A 114 -27.07 12.02 28.85
N ARG A 115 -27.61 13.15 29.33
CA ARG A 115 -27.78 13.38 30.76
C ARG A 115 -28.78 12.37 31.32
N LYS A 116 -28.43 11.74 32.45
CA LYS A 116 -29.36 10.88 33.18
C LYS A 116 -30.56 11.70 33.67
N LEU A 117 -31.74 11.23 33.34
CA LEU A 117 -33.02 11.79 33.76
C LEU A 117 -33.45 11.19 35.10
N TYR A 118 -34.11 11.99 35.92
CA TYR A 118 -34.69 11.61 37.19
C TYR A 118 -36.20 11.86 37.20
N ALA A 119 -36.93 11.32 38.18
CA ALA A 119 -38.37 11.53 38.32
C ALA A 119 -38.74 13.03 38.34
N GLY A 120 -37.88 13.86 38.94
CA GLY A 120 -38.04 15.31 39.00
C GLY A 120 -37.95 16.02 37.64
N ASP A 121 -37.42 15.39 36.59
CA ASP A 121 -37.37 15.94 35.24
C ASP A 121 -38.68 15.75 34.47
N TYR A 122 -39.64 14.97 35.02
CA TYR A 122 -40.90 14.69 34.36
C TYR A 122 -41.92 15.81 34.61
N PHE A 123 -42.28 16.55 33.56
CA PHE A 123 -43.23 17.67 33.63
C PHE A 123 -44.57 17.28 34.31
N ASN A 124 -45.13 16.11 33.99
CA ASN A 124 -46.42 15.71 34.57
C ASN A 124 -46.32 15.40 36.08
N LEU A 125 -45.13 15.11 36.61
CA LEU A 125 -44.92 15.07 38.06
C LEU A 125 -44.92 16.48 38.65
N GLN A 126 -44.20 17.41 38.02
CA GLN A 126 -44.11 18.80 38.45
C GLN A 126 -45.48 19.51 38.42
N ALA A 127 -46.32 19.17 37.45
CA ALA A 127 -47.68 19.68 37.29
C ALA A 127 -48.72 18.98 38.20
N GLY A 128 -48.31 18.00 39.01
CA GLY A 128 -49.22 17.25 39.90
C GLY A 128 -50.18 16.30 39.19
N ILE A 129 -49.96 16.01 37.90
CA ILE A 129 -50.82 15.14 37.08
C ILE A 129 -50.49 13.66 37.30
N SER A 130 -49.20 13.34 37.46
CA SER A 130 -48.70 11.96 37.61
C SER A 130 -48.10 11.73 39.00
N GLY A 131 -48.24 10.52 39.53
CA GLY A 131 -47.59 10.12 40.77
C GLY A 131 -46.09 9.82 40.60
N VAL A 132 -45.36 9.85 41.71
CA VAL A 132 -43.89 9.61 41.78
C VAL A 132 -43.49 8.31 41.09
N ASN A 133 -44.23 7.21 41.30
CA ASN A 133 -43.92 5.92 40.69
C ASN A 133 -44.00 5.95 39.14
N SER A 134 -44.96 6.68 38.58
CA SER A 134 -45.10 6.83 37.13
C SER A 134 -43.96 7.67 36.55
N ALA A 135 -43.54 8.71 37.28
CA ALA A 135 -42.43 9.57 36.91
C ALA A 135 -41.07 8.84 36.96
N SER A 136 -40.84 8.02 37.99
CA SER A 136 -39.64 7.18 38.09
C SER A 136 -39.56 6.19 36.94
N ARG A 137 -40.66 5.50 36.61
CA ARG A 137 -40.70 4.54 35.50
C ARG A 137 -40.51 5.22 34.14
N TRP A 138 -41.05 6.42 33.96
CA TRP A 138 -40.78 7.23 32.76
C TRP A 138 -39.28 7.54 32.63
N ALA A 139 -38.65 8.02 33.72
CA ALA A 139 -37.23 8.35 33.70
C ALA A 139 -36.35 7.12 33.38
N GLU A 140 -36.68 5.94 33.92
CA GLU A 140 -36.01 4.68 33.58
C GLU A 140 -36.12 4.34 32.09
N ILE A 141 -37.33 4.38 31.53
CA ILE A 141 -37.56 4.08 30.11
C ILE A 141 -36.84 5.09 29.20
N GLN A 142 -36.89 6.39 29.55
CA GLN A 142 -36.20 7.41 28.77
C GLN A 142 -34.68 7.28 28.87
N ASN A 143 -34.14 6.97 30.04
CA ASN A 143 -32.71 6.71 30.19
C ASN A 143 -32.26 5.51 29.34
N TYR A 144 -33.05 4.44 29.31
CA TYR A 144 -32.77 3.27 28.48
C TYR A 144 -32.79 3.63 26.98
N ARG A 145 -33.80 4.37 26.52
CA ARG A 145 -33.88 4.84 25.13
C ARG A 145 -32.72 5.76 24.76
N ASN A 146 -32.42 6.74 25.62
CA ASN A 146 -31.33 7.68 25.39
C ASN A 146 -29.98 6.97 25.30
N GLU A 147 -29.71 6.00 26.17
CA GLU A 147 -28.49 5.20 26.09
C GLU A 147 -28.46 4.35 24.81
N TYR A 148 -29.56 3.70 24.44
CA TYR A 148 -29.65 2.94 23.19
C TYR A 148 -29.37 3.83 21.96
N GLU A 149 -30.06 4.97 21.84
CA GLU A 149 -29.85 5.93 20.74
C GLU A 149 -28.41 6.47 20.72
N TYR A 150 -27.80 6.67 21.89
CA TYR A 150 -26.40 7.11 21.98
C TYR A 150 -25.44 6.02 21.46
N GLN A 151 -25.62 4.78 21.88
CA GLN A 151 -24.80 3.65 21.41
C GLN A 151 -25.00 3.39 19.91
N GLU A 152 -26.24 3.45 19.42
CA GLU A 152 -26.57 3.32 18.01
C GLU A 152 -25.87 4.40 17.17
N LYS A 153 -25.93 5.67 17.60
CA LYS A 153 -25.24 6.78 16.91
C LYS A 153 -23.72 6.58 16.85
N ILE A 154 -23.11 6.14 17.95
CA ILE A 154 -21.67 5.85 17.96
C ILE A 154 -21.36 4.69 17.01
N TYR A 155 -22.15 3.61 17.09
CA TYR A 155 -21.96 2.44 16.25
C TYR A 155 -22.03 2.79 14.76
N GLU A 156 -23.09 3.50 14.35
CA GLU A 156 -23.29 3.96 12.97
C GLU A 156 -22.15 4.83 12.47
N LEU A 157 -21.68 5.76 13.30
CA LEU A 157 -20.60 6.66 12.92
C LEU A 157 -19.29 5.90 12.74
N VAL A 158 -18.92 5.06 13.71
CA VAL A 158 -17.68 4.29 13.68
C VAL A 158 -17.69 3.34 12.48
N HIS A 159 -18.73 2.51 12.35
CA HIS A 159 -18.84 1.55 11.25
C HIS A 159 -18.98 2.27 9.92
N GLY A 160 -19.59 3.46 9.89
CA GLY A 160 -19.75 4.28 8.69
C GLY A 160 -18.40 4.71 8.14
N ILE A 161 -17.51 5.15 9.02
CA ILE A 161 -16.13 5.52 8.66
C ILE A 161 -15.35 4.29 8.18
N TYR A 162 -15.44 3.13 8.86
CA TYR A 162 -14.80 1.90 8.40
C TYR A 162 -15.28 1.47 7.00
N SER A 163 -16.60 1.51 6.78
CA SER A 163 -17.21 1.17 5.50
C SER A 163 -16.73 2.10 4.38
N GLN A 164 -16.70 3.41 4.64
CA GLN A 164 -16.17 4.41 3.70
C GLN A 164 -14.69 4.16 3.38
N PHE A 165 -13.88 3.86 4.40
CA PHE A 165 -12.47 3.56 4.21
C PHE A 165 -12.26 2.33 3.32
N ILE A 166 -13.02 1.25 3.52
CA ILE A 166 -12.94 0.05 2.67
C ILE A 166 -13.35 0.35 1.23
N GLN A 167 -14.40 1.15 1.02
CA GLN A 167 -14.78 1.59 -0.32
C GLN A 167 -13.66 2.40 -0.99
N GLN A 168 -13.02 3.31 -0.26
CA GLN A 168 -11.92 4.12 -0.77
C GLN A 168 -10.68 3.26 -1.06
N MET A 169 -10.33 2.34 -0.16
CA MET A 169 -9.23 1.39 -0.35
C MET A 169 -9.44 0.56 -1.62
N ALA A 170 -10.62 -0.06 -1.79
CA ALA A 170 -10.92 -0.83 -3.00
C ALA A 170 -10.84 0.03 -4.27
N SER A 171 -11.35 1.26 -4.23
CA SER A 171 -11.32 2.18 -5.36
C SER A 171 -9.90 2.62 -5.73
N LYS A 172 -9.05 2.93 -4.75
CA LYS A 172 -7.63 3.27 -4.96
C LYS A 172 -6.86 2.10 -5.57
N ILE A 173 -7.11 0.88 -5.08
CA ILE A 173 -6.51 -0.36 -5.61
C ILE A 173 -6.95 -0.62 -7.06
N GLU A 174 -8.24 -0.46 -7.38
CA GLU A 174 -8.71 -0.56 -8.77
C GLU A 174 -8.06 0.51 -9.65
N ALA A 175 -7.95 1.76 -9.19
CA ALA A 175 -7.33 2.84 -9.95
C ALA A 175 -5.86 2.55 -10.29
N VAL A 176 -5.04 2.12 -9.32
CA VAL A 176 -3.63 1.75 -9.59
C VAL A 176 -3.53 0.53 -10.50
N THR A 177 -4.44 -0.45 -10.34
CA THR A 177 -4.51 -1.62 -11.22
C THR A 177 -4.76 -1.19 -12.66
N VAL A 178 -5.80 -0.38 -12.91
CA VAL A 178 -6.16 0.10 -14.24
C VAL A 178 -5.02 0.90 -14.85
N ARG A 179 -4.40 1.80 -14.08
CA ARG A 179 -3.23 2.59 -14.53
C ARG A 179 -2.11 1.68 -15.02
N ILE A 180 -1.68 0.73 -14.20
CA ILE A 180 -0.58 -0.19 -14.54
C ILE A 180 -0.91 -1.04 -15.76
N LEU A 181 -2.12 -1.59 -15.83
CA LEU A 181 -2.53 -2.43 -16.95
C LEU A 181 -2.62 -1.63 -18.26
N THR A 182 -3.05 -0.36 -18.19
CA THR A 182 -3.07 0.57 -19.33
C THR A 182 -1.66 0.92 -19.78
N ASP A 183 -0.75 1.25 -18.85
CA ASP A 183 0.65 1.59 -19.15
C ASP A 183 1.40 0.42 -19.80
N LYS A 184 0.98 -0.82 -19.52
CA LYS A 184 1.50 -2.04 -20.15
C LYS A 184 0.79 -2.44 -21.45
N GLY A 185 -0.20 -1.67 -21.89
CA GLY A 185 -0.95 -1.92 -23.11
C GLY A 185 -1.87 -3.15 -23.04
N MET A 186 -2.28 -3.57 -21.84
CA MET A 186 -3.20 -4.69 -21.65
C MET A 186 -4.68 -4.28 -21.64
N ILE A 187 -4.96 -2.98 -21.50
CA ILE A 187 -6.31 -2.41 -21.51
C ILE A 187 -6.29 -1.18 -22.41
N GLU A 188 -7.29 -1.06 -23.27
CA GLU A 188 -7.49 0.12 -24.11
C GLU A 188 -8.68 0.97 -23.65
N ASP A 189 -9.89 0.41 -23.58
CA ASP A 189 -11.13 1.17 -23.30
C ASP A 189 -11.84 0.75 -22.01
N ARG A 190 -11.99 -0.56 -21.76
CA ARG A 190 -12.74 -1.08 -20.61
C ARG A 190 -11.92 -2.00 -19.73
N PHE A 191 -11.94 -1.72 -18.43
CA PHE A 191 -11.41 -2.63 -17.43
C PHE A 191 -12.47 -3.69 -17.06
N ASP A 192 -12.15 -4.95 -17.36
CA ASP A 192 -12.82 -6.10 -16.75
C ASP A 192 -11.86 -6.72 -15.72
N ARG A 193 -12.32 -6.95 -14.50
CA ARG A 193 -11.55 -7.62 -13.45
C ARG A 193 -11.12 -9.03 -13.85
N ASN A 194 -11.81 -9.67 -14.79
CA ASN A 194 -11.35 -10.93 -15.37
C ASN A 194 -9.97 -10.83 -16.05
N ILE A 195 -9.58 -9.63 -16.53
CA ILE A 195 -8.25 -9.37 -17.08
C ILE A 195 -7.20 -9.54 -15.98
N LEU A 196 -7.48 -9.08 -14.76
CA LEU A 196 -6.60 -9.30 -13.60
C LEU A 196 -6.49 -10.80 -13.29
N TYR A 197 -7.55 -11.58 -13.46
CA TYR A 197 -7.54 -13.01 -13.13
C TYR A 197 -6.95 -13.91 -14.21
N GLY A 198 -6.83 -13.42 -15.44
CA GLY A 198 -6.52 -14.22 -16.63
C GLY A 198 -5.13 -14.85 -16.65
N GLY A 199 -4.13 -14.22 -16.00
CA GLY A 199 -2.74 -14.65 -16.12
C GLY A 199 -2.18 -14.42 -17.53
N ILE A 200 -0.88 -14.12 -17.66
CA ILE A 200 -0.22 -14.01 -18.98
C ILE A 200 0.16 -15.39 -19.55
N ASN A 201 0.31 -16.39 -18.69
CA ASN A 201 0.53 -17.79 -19.08
C ASN A 201 -0.56 -18.66 -18.46
N ASN A 202 -1.27 -19.44 -19.28
CA ASN A 202 -2.42 -20.28 -18.92
C ASN A 202 -2.17 -21.36 -17.83
N ASP A 203 -0.97 -21.47 -17.27
CA ASP A 203 -0.58 -22.56 -16.35
C ASP A 203 -0.93 -22.28 -14.87
N THR A 204 -0.91 -21.01 -14.43
CA THR A 204 -1.24 -20.64 -13.04
C THR A 204 -2.17 -19.43 -13.01
N PRO A 205 -3.48 -19.60 -12.80
CA PRO A 205 -4.38 -18.45 -12.65
C PRO A 205 -4.04 -17.69 -11.36
N VAL A 206 -4.23 -16.36 -11.39
CA VAL A 206 -4.02 -15.46 -10.24
C VAL A 206 -4.79 -15.89 -8.98
N ARG A 207 -5.90 -16.62 -9.18
CA ARG A 207 -6.71 -17.21 -8.10
C ARG A 207 -5.98 -18.28 -7.27
N ARG A 208 -4.88 -18.84 -7.77
CA ARG A 208 -4.04 -19.83 -7.06
C ARG A 208 -2.90 -19.20 -6.27
N LEU A 209 -2.73 -17.87 -6.35
CA LEU A 209 -1.74 -17.17 -5.53
C LEU A 209 -2.08 -17.33 -4.05
N LEU A 210 -1.06 -17.45 -3.21
CA LEU A 210 -1.21 -17.74 -1.78
C LEU A 210 -2.04 -16.65 -1.10
N HIS A 211 -1.76 -15.39 -1.43
CA HIS A 211 -2.42 -14.23 -0.82
C HIS A 211 -3.65 -13.74 -1.60
N PHE A 212 -4.11 -14.50 -2.61
CA PHE A 212 -5.34 -14.17 -3.35
C PHE A 212 -6.56 -14.05 -2.42
N SER A 213 -6.58 -14.81 -1.34
CA SER A 213 -7.65 -14.78 -0.34
C SER A 213 -7.88 -13.38 0.24
N SER A 214 -6.83 -12.60 0.51
CA SER A 214 -6.95 -11.24 1.05
C SER A 214 -7.55 -10.27 0.04
N HIS A 215 -7.18 -10.42 -1.24
CA HIS A 215 -7.83 -9.69 -2.33
C HIS A 215 -9.31 -10.08 -2.44
N ASP A 216 -9.64 -11.38 -2.50
CA ASP A 216 -11.03 -11.84 -2.57
C ASP A 216 -11.86 -11.37 -1.36
N LYS A 217 -11.27 -11.36 -0.15
CA LYS A 217 -11.88 -10.86 1.09
C LYS A 217 -12.27 -9.39 0.95
N LEU A 218 -11.35 -8.52 0.53
CA LEU A 218 -11.63 -7.09 0.29
C LEU A 218 -12.82 -6.92 -0.66
N TYR A 219 -12.80 -7.61 -1.81
CA TYR A 219 -13.85 -7.45 -2.81
C TYR A 219 -15.18 -8.05 -2.39
N CYS A 220 -15.20 -9.13 -1.60
CA CYS A 220 -16.43 -9.66 -1.02
C CYS A 220 -17.06 -8.66 -0.04
N ILE A 221 -16.26 -8.05 0.83
CA ILE A 221 -16.73 -7.01 1.75
C ILE A 221 -17.25 -5.80 0.95
N TRP A 222 -16.45 -5.31 0.00
CA TRP A 222 -16.81 -4.14 -0.79
C TRP A 222 -18.08 -4.35 -1.62
N ASN A 223 -18.22 -5.52 -2.26
CA ASN A 223 -19.44 -5.86 -2.99
C ASN A 223 -20.66 -5.93 -2.07
N PHE A 224 -20.53 -6.51 -0.87
CA PHE A 224 -21.64 -6.57 0.08
C PHE A 224 -22.05 -5.17 0.55
N VAL A 225 -21.08 -4.35 0.95
CA VAL A 225 -21.28 -2.94 1.34
C VAL A 225 -21.96 -2.13 0.24
N LYS A 226 -21.56 -2.34 -1.03
CA LYS A 226 -22.10 -1.62 -2.18
C LYS A 226 -23.54 -2.05 -2.53
N HIS A 227 -23.83 -3.35 -2.46
CA HIS A 227 -25.06 -3.92 -3.04
C HIS A 227 -26.14 -4.28 -2.02
N ASN A 228 -25.81 -4.43 -0.73
CA ASN A 228 -26.79 -4.72 0.33
C ASN A 228 -27.73 -5.89 -0.02
N SER A 229 -27.17 -6.92 -0.66
CA SER A 229 -27.93 -8.04 -1.23
C SER A 229 -27.66 -9.36 -0.51
N ILE A 230 -28.67 -10.23 -0.46
CA ILE A 230 -28.58 -11.56 0.14
C ILE A 230 -27.50 -12.40 -0.57
N SER A 231 -27.38 -12.28 -1.89
CA SER A 231 -26.35 -13.01 -2.64
C SER A 231 -24.95 -12.62 -2.20
N THR A 232 -24.66 -11.32 -2.09
CA THR A 232 -23.35 -10.84 -1.63
C THR A 232 -23.10 -11.17 -0.16
N TYR A 233 -24.13 -11.14 0.69
CA TYR A 233 -24.03 -11.55 2.09
C TYR A 233 -23.69 -13.04 2.23
N LYS A 234 -24.40 -13.91 1.50
CA LYS A 234 -24.15 -15.36 1.51
C LYS A 234 -22.74 -15.68 1.05
N THR A 235 -22.27 -15.07 -0.05
CA THR A 235 -20.90 -15.25 -0.52
C THR A 235 -19.86 -14.83 0.52
N LEU A 236 -20.07 -13.67 1.17
CA LEU A 236 -19.18 -13.20 2.24
C LEU A 236 -19.18 -14.17 3.43
N LYS A 237 -20.36 -14.61 3.90
CA LYS A 237 -20.52 -15.53 5.02
C LYS A 237 -19.94 -16.93 4.76
N GLU A 238 -20.08 -17.43 3.54
CA GLU A 238 -19.56 -18.74 3.12
C GLU A 238 -18.03 -18.75 3.05
N ARG A 239 -17.42 -17.67 2.55
CA ARG A 239 -15.97 -17.60 2.34
C ARG A 239 -15.20 -17.05 3.55
N PHE A 240 -15.78 -16.07 4.23
CA PHE A 240 -15.15 -15.32 5.32
C PHE A 240 -16.16 -15.10 6.47
N PRO A 241 -16.55 -16.18 7.19
CA PRO A 241 -17.56 -16.11 8.25
C PRO A 241 -17.13 -15.25 9.44
N ASP A 242 -15.83 -15.12 9.68
CA ASP A 242 -15.19 -14.28 10.72
C ASP A 242 -15.48 -12.78 10.54
N VAL A 243 -15.72 -12.36 9.31
CA VAL A 243 -15.98 -10.97 8.93
C VAL A 243 -17.45 -10.58 9.11
N VAL A 244 -18.33 -11.55 9.41
CA VAL A 244 -19.79 -11.35 9.46
C VAL A 244 -20.31 -11.50 10.88
N ILE A 245 -21.20 -10.59 11.28
CA ILE A 245 -21.92 -10.69 12.55
C ILE A 245 -23.02 -11.76 12.37
N ASN A 246 -23.10 -12.72 13.31
CA ASN A 246 -24.06 -13.82 13.29
C ASN A 246 -25.50 -13.32 13.54
N GLN A 247 -26.12 -12.79 12.49
CA GLN A 247 -27.50 -12.33 12.45
C GLN A 247 -28.14 -12.68 11.10
N ASP A 248 -29.47 -12.76 11.06
CA ASP A 248 -30.22 -13.00 9.83
C ASP A 248 -30.32 -11.70 9.02
N PHE A 249 -29.52 -11.62 7.96
CA PHE A 249 -29.55 -10.52 7.00
C PHE A 249 -30.82 -10.55 6.15
N LYS A 250 -31.54 -9.42 6.05
CA LYS A 250 -32.64 -9.26 5.09
C LYS A 250 -32.21 -8.38 3.92
N GLN A 251 -32.76 -8.68 2.75
CA GLN A 251 -32.47 -7.95 1.52
C GLN A 251 -32.74 -6.45 1.70
N GLY A 252 -31.74 -5.62 1.39
CA GLY A 252 -31.84 -4.17 1.51
C GLY A 252 -31.49 -3.62 2.89
N ASP A 253 -31.28 -4.47 3.90
CA ASP A 253 -30.71 -4.02 5.17
C ASP A 253 -29.30 -3.47 4.94
N ASN A 254 -28.94 -2.44 5.70
CA ASN A 254 -27.64 -1.80 5.54
C ASN A 254 -26.53 -2.76 6.01
N ALA A 255 -25.63 -3.13 5.10
CA ALA A 255 -24.50 -4.03 5.32
C ALA A 255 -23.62 -3.61 6.50
N LEU A 256 -23.63 -2.32 6.85
CA LEU A 256 -22.96 -1.74 8.01
C LEU A 256 -23.12 -2.55 9.31
N TYR A 257 -24.35 -3.01 9.59
CA TYR A 257 -24.69 -3.70 10.84
C TYR A 257 -24.36 -5.20 10.81
N TYR A 258 -23.88 -5.70 9.67
CA TYR A 258 -23.66 -7.13 9.43
C TYR A 258 -22.18 -7.47 9.19
N VAL A 259 -21.34 -6.46 8.95
CA VAL A 259 -19.88 -6.63 8.84
C VAL A 259 -19.23 -6.30 10.18
N ASN A 260 -18.38 -7.21 10.65
CA ASN A 260 -17.58 -7.02 11.85
C ASN A 260 -16.35 -6.15 11.52
N PHE A 261 -16.54 -4.85 11.39
CA PHE A 261 -15.44 -3.92 11.12
C PHE A 261 -14.55 -3.76 12.36
N SER A 262 -13.24 -3.89 12.15
CA SER A 262 -12.25 -3.64 13.20
C SER A 262 -10.97 -3.08 12.59
N GLU A 263 -10.12 -2.48 13.42
CA GLU A 263 -8.81 -1.99 13.00
C GLU A 263 -7.93 -3.16 12.51
N GLU A 264 -8.00 -4.31 13.20
CA GLU A 264 -7.27 -5.52 12.84
C GLU A 264 -7.66 -6.01 11.45
N LEU A 265 -8.96 -5.99 11.11
CA LEU A 265 -9.42 -6.35 9.77
C LEU A 265 -8.82 -5.44 8.69
N ILE A 266 -8.75 -4.13 8.94
CA ILE A 266 -8.16 -3.19 7.98
C ILE A 266 -6.68 -3.48 7.76
N LEU A 267 -5.92 -3.65 8.85
CA LEU A 267 -4.49 -3.92 8.76
C LEU A 267 -4.20 -5.28 8.11
N GLU A 268 -4.97 -6.31 8.46
CA GLU A 268 -4.89 -7.65 7.85
C GLU A 268 -5.13 -7.58 6.33
N LEU A 269 -6.15 -6.82 5.89
CA LEU A 269 -6.43 -6.63 4.48
C LEU A 269 -5.26 -5.93 3.77
N ILE A 270 -4.76 -4.82 4.30
CA ILE A 270 -3.67 -4.05 3.67
C ILE A 270 -2.39 -4.89 3.56
N ASP A 271 -2.00 -5.57 4.63
CA ASP A 271 -0.78 -6.38 4.66
C ASP A 271 -0.93 -7.60 3.70
N GLY A 272 -2.09 -8.26 3.71
CA GLY A 272 -2.38 -9.35 2.78
C GLY A 272 -2.44 -8.92 1.31
N LEU A 273 -3.00 -7.74 1.02
CA LEU A 273 -3.01 -7.14 -0.32
C LEU A 273 -1.60 -6.80 -0.79
N THR A 274 -0.73 -6.35 0.13
CA THR A 274 0.67 -6.04 -0.17
C THR A 274 1.39 -7.29 -0.67
N GLU A 275 1.26 -8.41 0.03
CA GLU A 275 1.85 -9.67 -0.42
C GLU A 275 1.21 -10.20 -1.70
N PHE A 276 -0.12 -10.09 -1.83
CA PHE A 276 -0.82 -10.46 -3.07
C PHE A 276 -0.28 -9.71 -4.29
N PHE A 277 -0.08 -8.40 -4.21
CA PHE A 277 0.39 -7.62 -5.36
C PHE A 277 1.87 -7.87 -5.68
N LYS A 278 2.69 -8.25 -4.69
CA LYS A 278 4.06 -8.74 -4.96
C LYS A 278 4.03 -10.02 -5.78
N GLU A 279 3.23 -11.00 -5.37
CA GLU A 279 3.04 -12.27 -6.08
C GLU A 279 2.44 -12.06 -7.48
N TYR A 280 1.45 -11.18 -7.58
CA TYR A 280 0.81 -10.81 -8.84
C TYR A 280 1.82 -10.19 -9.82
N CYS A 281 2.65 -9.25 -9.38
CA CYS A 281 3.65 -8.63 -10.24
C CYS A 281 4.73 -9.63 -10.66
N GLN A 282 5.09 -10.57 -9.80
CA GLN A 282 6.02 -11.63 -10.14
C GLN A 282 5.43 -12.56 -11.21
N LEU A 283 4.15 -12.92 -11.10
CA LEU A 283 3.46 -13.77 -12.08
C LEU A 283 3.22 -13.06 -13.42
N MET A 284 2.77 -11.81 -13.40
CA MET A 284 2.34 -11.08 -14.59
C MET A 284 3.48 -10.35 -15.29
N PHE A 285 4.37 -9.72 -14.52
CA PHE A 285 5.43 -8.87 -15.08
C PHE A 285 6.82 -9.50 -14.99
N GLY A 286 6.94 -10.67 -14.34
CA GLY A 286 8.24 -11.27 -14.04
C GLY A 286 9.05 -10.43 -13.05
N GLU A 287 8.40 -9.55 -12.29
CA GLU A 287 9.05 -8.61 -11.39
C GLU A 287 9.14 -9.21 -9.98
N ASP A 288 10.35 -9.54 -9.57
CA ASP A 288 10.65 -9.97 -8.21
C ASP A 288 10.78 -8.76 -7.28
N TYR A 289 9.99 -8.70 -6.22
CA TYR A 289 9.94 -7.54 -5.33
C TYR A 289 11.26 -7.27 -4.59
N ALA A 290 11.99 -8.32 -4.19
CA ALA A 290 13.27 -8.19 -3.52
C ALA A 290 14.33 -7.60 -4.47
N GLN A 291 14.34 -8.04 -5.74
CA GLN A 291 15.18 -7.44 -6.77
C GLN A 291 14.76 -6.02 -7.11
N ALA A 292 13.47 -5.72 -7.15
CA ALA A 292 12.96 -4.39 -7.47
C ALA A 292 13.45 -3.32 -6.49
N GLN A 293 13.82 -3.67 -5.25
CA GLN A 293 14.34 -2.70 -4.26
C GLN A 293 15.65 -2.02 -4.67
N TRP A 294 16.46 -2.67 -5.51
CA TRP A 294 17.83 -2.21 -5.81
C TRP A 294 18.23 -2.36 -7.29
N ASN A 295 17.55 -3.22 -8.06
CA ASN A 295 17.94 -3.55 -9.43
C ASN A 295 17.45 -2.52 -10.46
N TYR A 296 17.81 -1.25 -10.26
CA TYR A 296 17.55 -0.16 -11.21
C TYR A 296 18.73 0.81 -11.24
N CYS A 297 18.87 1.57 -12.33
CA CYS A 297 20.01 2.45 -12.55
C CYS A 297 20.13 3.54 -11.46
N ASP A 298 19.03 4.20 -11.10
CA ASP A 298 19.04 5.31 -10.15
C ASP A 298 19.56 4.87 -8.77
N TYR A 299 19.24 3.65 -8.29
CA TYR A 299 19.74 3.11 -7.02
C TYR A 299 21.26 3.21 -6.88
N PHE A 300 21.99 2.76 -7.90
CA PHE A 300 23.44 2.76 -7.87
C PHE A 300 24.03 4.14 -8.11
N LEU A 301 23.35 4.97 -8.90
CA LEU A 301 23.75 6.34 -9.14
C LEU A 301 23.66 7.17 -7.86
N ASP A 302 22.59 7.03 -7.11
CA ASP A 302 22.34 7.80 -5.89
C ASP A 302 23.37 7.43 -4.82
N ILE A 303 23.67 6.14 -4.62
CA ILE A 303 24.78 5.71 -3.75
C ILE A 303 26.11 6.39 -4.11
N VAL A 304 26.45 6.44 -5.40
CA VAL A 304 27.72 7.03 -5.84
C VAL A 304 27.70 8.55 -5.68
N ARG A 305 26.55 9.20 -5.93
CA ARG A 305 26.38 10.64 -5.72
C ARG A 305 26.52 10.98 -4.25
N ASP A 306 25.87 10.24 -3.36
CA ASP A 306 25.95 10.45 -1.91
C ASP A 306 27.40 10.31 -1.42
N ASN A 307 28.14 9.33 -1.94
CA ASN A 307 29.56 9.15 -1.61
C ASN A 307 30.46 10.27 -2.18
N ILE A 308 30.18 10.77 -3.37
CA ILE A 308 30.88 11.94 -3.92
C ILE A 308 30.57 13.16 -3.05
N GLU A 309 29.30 13.40 -2.76
CA GLU A 309 28.83 14.54 -1.97
C GLU A 309 29.42 14.54 -0.57
N MET A 310 29.48 13.38 0.11
CA MET A 310 30.13 13.24 1.41
C MET A 310 31.61 13.63 1.39
N ILE A 311 32.30 13.46 0.26
CA ILE A 311 33.72 13.83 0.10
C ILE A 311 33.88 15.28 -0.33
N THR A 312 33.08 15.75 -1.30
CA THR A 312 33.18 17.10 -1.87
C THR A 312 32.53 18.16 -1.00
N ASN A 313 31.51 17.79 -0.23
CA ASN A 313 30.71 18.65 0.64
C ASN A 313 30.38 17.93 1.96
N PRO A 314 31.39 17.63 2.81
CA PRO A 314 31.19 16.85 4.04
C PRO A 314 30.28 17.53 5.06
N LEU A 315 30.09 18.86 4.93
CA LEU A 315 29.24 19.66 5.83
C LEU A 315 27.81 19.84 5.29
N GLY A 316 27.50 19.34 4.08
CA GLY A 316 26.19 19.48 3.46
C GLY A 316 25.78 20.93 3.23
N LEU A 317 26.75 21.83 3.06
CA LEU A 317 26.50 23.25 2.87
C LEU A 317 25.80 23.46 1.54
N SER A 318 24.75 24.28 1.54
CA SER A 318 24.11 24.69 0.30
C SER A 318 24.99 25.73 -0.40
N TRP A 319 24.83 25.90 -1.72
CA TRP A 319 25.50 26.99 -2.44
C TRP A 319 25.24 28.39 -1.84
N TRP A 320 24.18 28.55 -1.05
CA TRP A 320 23.85 29.80 -0.36
C TRP A 320 24.72 30.05 0.86
N ASP A 321 25.26 29.01 1.48
CA ASP A 321 26.13 29.10 2.65
C ASP A 321 27.59 29.41 2.26
N GLU A 322 27.92 29.34 0.96
CA GLU A 322 29.22 29.70 0.37
C GLU A 322 29.25 31.14 -0.17
N LEU A 323 28.11 31.84 -0.18
CA LEU A 323 27.98 33.23 -0.60
C LEU A 323 27.99 34.15 0.62
N ASP A 324 29.17 34.62 1.00
CA ASP A 324 29.34 35.77 1.92
C ASP A 324 28.82 37.08 1.31
#